data_AF-A0A4T0E3L0-F1
#
_entry.id   AF-A0A4T0E3L0-F1
#
_cell.length_a   1.000
_cell.length_b   1.000
_cell.length_c   1.000
_cell.angle_alpha   90.00
_cell.angle_beta   90.00
_cell.angle_gamma   90.00
#
_symmetry.space_group_name_H-M   'P 1'
#
loop_
_entity.id
_entity.type
_entity.pdbx_description
1 polymer ?
#
loop_
_entity_poly.entity_id
_entity_poly.type
_entity_poly.pdbx_seq_one_letter_code
_entity_poly.pdbx_strand_id
1 'polypeptide(L)'
;MDGFTFSEEQRKKFQSDPDHFHAFRMKLEEGGNEIHALTIKGTEMQKGAQKHFEENMKQRLAKKPEIYEWIKPNFAPGCRRLTPGPGFLEALVEDNVSFIRDRIARIEDKGIVTADGKLHEIDVLVCATGFHTGAPPPFPVTGIDGVELTQHWDQRATSYLSLATDGFPNLFMMLGPNSAIGSGSLTMMIESVGDYVIKCIRKIQKENIYSMVVKSSRVADFLAYSDAYFKNTVFMDECKSWYRKGDIVQTRIV
;
A
#
# COMPACT_ATOMS: atom_id res chain seq x y z
N MET A 1 -24.75 0.84 2.75
CA MET A 1 -24.82 -0.50 2.13
C MET A 1 -24.60 -1.49 3.25
N ASP A 2 -25.68 -2.03 3.79
CA ASP A 2 -25.60 -3.09 4.78
C ASP A 2 -25.36 -4.40 4.02
N GLY A 3 -24.10 -4.80 3.91
CA GLY A 3 -23.68 -6.07 3.31
C GLY A 3 -23.07 -5.96 1.90
N PHE A 4 -22.08 -6.82 1.64
CA PHE A 4 -21.39 -7.00 0.35
C PHE A 4 -22.16 -7.91 -0.62
N THR A 5 -23.38 -8.27 -0.27
CA THR A 5 -24.18 -9.25 -1.00
C THR A 5 -25.20 -8.51 -1.86
N PHE A 6 -25.00 -8.52 -3.17
CA PHE A 6 -26.01 -8.04 -4.10
C PHE A 6 -27.26 -8.92 -4.03
N SER A 7 -28.43 -8.31 -3.96
CA SER A 7 -29.72 -9.01 -4.03
C SER A 7 -29.88 -9.72 -5.36
N GLU A 8 -30.76 -10.73 -5.43
CA GLU A 8 -31.05 -11.40 -6.70
C GLU A 8 -31.56 -10.42 -7.77
N GLU A 9 -32.34 -9.42 -7.36
CA GLU A 9 -32.84 -8.37 -8.25
C GLU A 9 -31.69 -7.53 -8.82
N GLN A 10 -30.74 -7.11 -7.98
CA GLN A 10 -29.56 -6.37 -8.42
C GLN A 10 -28.73 -7.20 -9.41
N ARG A 11 -28.51 -8.49 -9.11
CA ARG A 11 -27.76 -9.40 -10.00
C ARG A 11 -28.45 -9.57 -11.34
N LYS A 12 -29.78 -9.79 -11.34
CA LYS A 12 -30.57 -9.88 -12.58
C LYS A 12 -30.46 -8.60 -13.38
N LYS A 13 -30.57 -7.44 -12.73
CA LYS A 13 -30.44 -6.14 -13.39
C LYS A 13 -29.05 -5.92 -14.00
N PHE A 14 -27.98 -6.29 -13.30
CA PHE A 14 -26.62 -6.23 -13.85
C PHE A 14 -26.43 -7.14 -15.06
N GLN A 15 -27.13 -8.28 -15.12
CA GLN A 15 -27.08 -9.20 -16.25
C GLN A 15 -27.90 -8.73 -17.45
N SER A 16 -29.09 -8.16 -17.19
CA SER A 16 -30.04 -7.78 -18.24
C SER A 16 -29.82 -6.40 -18.83
N ASP A 17 -29.09 -5.51 -18.14
CA ASP A 17 -28.91 -4.11 -18.51
C ASP A 17 -27.42 -3.71 -18.45
N PRO A 18 -26.70 -3.83 -19.59
CA PRO A 18 -25.27 -3.50 -19.66
C PRO A 18 -24.95 -2.04 -19.33
N ASP A 19 -25.82 -1.10 -19.69
CA ASP A 19 -25.61 0.33 -19.44
C ASP A 19 -25.75 0.62 -17.95
N HIS A 20 -26.73 0.02 -17.28
CA HIS A 20 -26.87 0.10 -15.83
C HIS A 20 -25.66 -0.49 -15.11
N PHE A 21 -25.17 -1.65 -15.56
CA PHE A 21 -23.99 -2.26 -14.97
C PHE A 21 -22.72 -1.43 -15.21
N HIS A 22 -22.58 -0.82 -16.40
CA HIS A 22 -21.48 0.10 -16.68
C HIS A 22 -21.53 1.33 -15.78
N ALA A 23 -22.68 2.00 -15.66
CA ALA A 23 -22.85 3.16 -14.78
C ALA A 23 -22.55 2.82 -13.31
N PHE A 24 -22.95 1.63 -12.85
CA PHE A 24 -22.60 1.15 -11.52
C PHE A 24 -21.08 1.00 -11.33
N ARG A 25 -20.38 0.38 -12.30
CA ARG A 25 -18.92 0.24 -12.25
C ARG A 25 -18.21 1.59 -12.28
N MET A 26 -18.65 2.52 -13.13
CA MET A 26 -18.09 3.88 -13.19
C MET A 26 -18.21 4.58 -11.84
N LYS A 27 -19.37 4.48 -11.18
CA LYS A 27 -19.55 5.05 -9.84
C LYS A 27 -18.60 4.45 -8.80
N LEU A 28 -18.30 3.16 -8.87
CA LEU A 28 -17.33 2.52 -7.98
C LEU A 28 -15.90 3.00 -8.25
N GLU A 29 -15.52 3.12 -9.53
CA GLU A 29 -14.21 3.63 -9.94
C GLU A 29 -14.04 5.10 -9.55
N GLU A 30 -15.03 5.95 -9.80
CA GLU A 30 -15.04 7.36 -9.39
C GLU A 30 -14.84 7.48 -7.88
N GLY A 31 -15.64 6.74 -7.09
CA GLY A 31 -15.50 6.73 -5.64
C GLY A 31 -14.11 6.32 -5.16
N GLY A 32 -13.46 5.36 -5.83
CA GLY A 32 -12.09 4.93 -5.51
C GLY A 32 -11.00 5.95 -5.88
N ASN A 33 -11.27 6.87 -6.81
CA ASN A 33 -10.35 7.94 -7.20
C ASN A 33 -10.58 9.24 -6.42
N GLU A 34 -11.81 9.53 -5.99
CA GLU A 34 -12.18 10.75 -5.25
C GLU A 34 -11.62 10.80 -3.83
N ILE A 35 -11.22 9.66 -3.25
CA ILE A 35 -10.62 9.58 -1.91
C ILE A 35 -9.22 10.20 -1.83
N HIS A 36 -8.67 10.72 -2.92
CA HIS A 36 -7.34 11.31 -2.91
C HIS A 36 -7.18 12.43 -1.87
N ALA A 37 -8.22 13.26 -1.70
CA ALA A 37 -8.20 14.37 -0.74
C ALA A 37 -8.06 13.90 0.72
N LEU A 38 -8.45 12.66 1.05
CA LEU A 38 -8.24 12.05 2.36
C LEU A 38 -6.75 11.92 2.69
N THR A 39 -5.90 11.78 1.67
CA THR A 39 -4.45 11.61 1.85
C THR A 39 -3.70 12.94 2.00
N ILE A 40 -4.37 14.07 1.78
CA ILE A 40 -3.78 15.42 1.86
C ILE A 40 -4.10 16.01 3.24
N LYS A 41 -3.07 16.47 3.94
CA LYS A 41 -3.20 17.03 5.29
C LYS A 41 -4.05 18.29 5.30
N GLY A 42 -4.95 18.40 6.27
CA GLY A 42 -5.72 19.60 6.53
C GLY A 42 -6.97 19.78 5.65
N THR A 43 -7.24 18.88 4.69
CA THR A 43 -8.51 18.88 3.96
C THR A 43 -9.66 18.49 4.89
N GLU A 44 -10.87 18.97 4.58
CA GLU A 44 -12.07 18.59 5.34
C GLU A 44 -12.37 17.09 5.24
N MET A 45 -12.04 16.46 4.10
CA MET A 45 -12.16 15.02 3.93
C MET A 45 -11.23 14.26 4.88
N GLN A 46 -9.97 14.68 5.02
CA GLN A 46 -9.00 14.03 5.91
C GLN A 46 -9.42 14.15 7.38
N LYS A 47 -9.81 15.35 7.83
CA LYS A 47 -10.30 15.58 9.22
C LYS A 47 -11.59 14.81 9.49
N GLY A 48 -12.54 14.87 8.56
CA GLY A 48 -13.82 14.18 8.65
C GLY A 48 -13.65 12.66 8.71
N ALA A 49 -12.75 12.10 7.90
CA ALA A 49 -12.44 10.67 7.90
C ALA A 49 -11.86 10.21 9.23
N GLN A 50 -10.95 10.98 9.83
CA GLN A 50 -10.39 10.65 11.14
C GLN A 50 -11.49 10.56 12.21
N LYS A 51 -12.36 11.57 12.30
CA LYS A 51 -13.49 11.55 13.25
C LYS A 51 -14.42 10.36 12.98
N HIS A 52 -14.79 10.14 11.72
CA HIS A 52 -15.68 9.07 11.33
C HIS A 52 -15.14 7.68 11.68
N PHE A 53 -13.85 7.43 11.43
CA PHE A 53 -13.23 6.15 11.79
C PHE A 53 -13.12 5.97 13.31
N GLU A 54 -12.78 7.01 14.07
CA GLU A 54 -12.77 6.92 15.53
C GLU A 54 -14.16 6.57 16.09
N GLU A 55 -15.21 7.26 15.62
CA GLU A 55 -16.59 6.99 16.03
C GLU A 55 -17.03 5.57 15.64
N ASN A 56 -16.75 5.15 14.40
CA ASN A 56 -17.11 3.82 13.92
C ASN A 56 -16.38 2.70 14.68
N MET A 57 -15.09 2.88 14.99
CA MET A 57 -14.33 1.93 15.78
C MET A 57 -14.89 1.79 17.20
N LYS A 58 -15.18 2.92 17.86
CA LYS A 58 -15.79 2.91 19.21
C LYS A 58 -17.14 2.21 19.22
N GLN A 59 -17.97 2.46 18.20
CA GLN A 59 -19.27 1.82 18.07
C GLN A 59 -19.15 0.31 17.91
N ARG A 60 -18.29 -0.17 17.00
CA ARG A 60 -18.12 -1.61 16.73
C ARG A 60 -17.45 -2.36 17.88
N LEU A 61 -16.63 -1.67 18.68
CA LEU A 61 -15.94 -2.24 19.84
C LEU A 61 -16.70 -2.06 21.17
N ALA A 62 -17.95 -1.58 21.16
CA ALA A 62 -18.66 -1.18 22.37
C ALA A 62 -18.79 -2.28 23.44
N LYS A 63 -18.76 -3.56 23.06
CA LYS A 63 -18.80 -4.71 23.99
C LYS A 63 -17.47 -4.91 24.76
N LYS A 64 -16.33 -4.50 24.19
CA LYS A 64 -15.00 -4.52 24.81
C LYS A 64 -14.24 -3.21 24.51
N PRO A 65 -14.67 -2.08 25.12
CA PRO A 65 -14.19 -0.75 24.76
C PRO A 65 -12.69 -0.54 25.01
N GLU A 66 -12.08 -1.31 25.90
CA GLU A 66 -10.65 -1.28 26.20
C GLU A 66 -9.77 -1.64 24.99
N ILE A 67 -10.30 -2.40 24.01
CA ILE A 67 -9.57 -2.76 22.79
C ILE A 67 -9.27 -1.52 21.95
N TYR A 68 -10.19 -0.54 21.94
CA TYR A 68 -10.03 0.68 21.14
C TYR A 68 -8.76 1.45 21.50
N GLU A 69 -8.48 1.61 22.78
CA GLU A 69 -7.28 2.33 23.26
C GLU A 69 -5.98 1.66 22.79
N TRP A 70 -6.00 0.35 22.54
CA TRP A 70 -4.84 -0.39 22.05
C TRP A 70 -4.66 -0.33 20.54
N ILE A 71 -5.75 -0.32 19.77
CA ILE A 71 -5.68 -0.41 18.31
C ILE A 71 -5.84 0.94 17.62
N LYS A 72 -6.21 2.00 18.35
CA LYS A 72 -6.31 3.36 17.81
C LYS A 72 -4.95 3.79 17.22
N PRO A 73 -4.87 4.09 15.91
CA PRO A 73 -3.64 4.61 15.32
C PRO A 73 -3.29 6.01 15.86
N ASN A 74 -1.99 6.28 15.99
CA ASN A 74 -1.44 7.60 16.33
C ASN A 74 -1.12 8.46 15.08
N PHE A 75 -1.56 8.02 13.90
CA PHE A 75 -1.33 8.66 12.60
C PHE A 75 -2.64 8.83 11.84
N ALA A 76 -2.69 9.74 10.86
CA ALA A 76 -3.89 9.98 10.10
C ALA A 76 -4.28 8.76 9.22
N PRO A 77 -5.58 8.54 8.98
CA PRO A 77 -6.04 7.54 8.02
C PRO A 77 -5.41 7.76 6.65
N GLY A 78 -4.96 6.67 6.01
CA GLY A 78 -4.26 6.71 4.73
C GLY A 78 -2.73 6.68 4.84
N CYS A 79 -2.12 7.00 6.00
CA CYS A 79 -0.66 6.84 6.18
C CYS A 79 -0.20 5.39 5.91
N ARG A 80 -1.07 4.45 6.27
CA ARG A 80 -1.09 3.07 5.77
C ARG A 80 -2.38 2.87 4.98
N ARG A 81 -2.37 1.94 4.02
CA ARG A 81 -3.61 1.55 3.33
C ARG A 81 -4.62 1.03 4.34
N LEU A 82 -5.86 1.47 4.17
CA LEU A 82 -6.93 1.20 5.11
C LEU A 82 -7.20 -0.30 5.20
N THR A 83 -7.09 -0.80 6.42
CA THR A 83 -7.36 -2.15 6.88
C THR A 83 -7.86 -2.01 8.33
N PRO A 84 -8.57 -3.00 8.89
CA PRO A 84 -8.98 -4.28 8.34
C PRO A 84 -10.34 -4.21 7.61
N GLY A 85 -10.73 -5.33 7.01
CA GLY A 85 -12.00 -5.45 6.32
C GLY A 85 -13.21 -5.56 7.27
N PRO A 86 -14.42 -5.59 6.70
CA PRO A 86 -15.67 -5.80 7.42
C PRO A 86 -15.63 -7.04 8.32
N GLY A 87 -16.22 -6.95 9.51
CA GLY A 87 -16.32 -8.06 10.47
C GLY A 87 -15.13 -8.22 11.41
N PHE A 88 -13.99 -7.56 11.13
CA PHE A 88 -12.82 -7.69 12.00
C PHE A 88 -13.05 -7.08 13.39
N LEU A 89 -13.58 -5.86 13.46
CA LEU A 89 -13.78 -5.17 14.75
C LEU A 89 -14.86 -5.87 15.58
N GLU A 90 -15.92 -6.36 14.93
CA GLU A 90 -16.96 -7.19 15.55
C GLU A 90 -16.36 -8.49 16.12
N ALA A 91 -15.51 -9.17 15.35
CA ALA A 91 -14.90 -10.42 15.79
C ALA A 91 -14.04 -10.23 17.05
N LEU A 92 -13.36 -9.09 17.22
CA LEU A 92 -12.54 -8.82 18.40
C LEU A 92 -13.35 -8.82 19.71
N VAL A 93 -14.66 -8.50 19.64
CA VAL A 93 -15.51 -8.41 20.82
C VAL A 93 -16.35 -9.64 21.10
N GLU A 94 -16.25 -10.69 20.27
CA GLU A 94 -16.94 -11.95 20.49
C GLU A 94 -16.45 -12.69 21.75
N ASP A 95 -17.32 -13.47 22.37
CA ASP A 95 -17.02 -14.14 23.66
C ASP A 95 -15.98 -15.25 23.52
N ASN A 96 -15.87 -15.84 22.33
CA ASN A 96 -14.88 -16.86 22.00
C ASN A 96 -13.55 -16.27 21.48
N VAL A 97 -13.37 -14.94 21.49
CA VAL A 97 -12.16 -14.28 21.03
C VAL A 97 -11.43 -13.61 22.19
N SER A 98 -10.15 -13.99 22.35
CA SER A 98 -9.22 -13.36 23.29
C SER A 98 -8.27 -12.41 22.55
N PHE A 99 -8.25 -11.15 22.95
CA PHE A 99 -7.31 -10.14 22.44
C PHE A 99 -6.04 -10.11 23.32
N ILE A 100 -4.97 -10.75 22.86
CA ILE A 100 -3.71 -10.91 23.60
C ILE A 100 -2.67 -9.96 23.00
N ARG A 101 -1.99 -9.19 23.85
CA ARG A 101 -0.99 -8.18 23.43
C ARG A 101 0.41 -8.47 23.92
N ASP A 102 0.53 -9.33 24.92
CA ASP A 102 1.81 -9.70 25.49
C ASP A 102 2.70 -10.35 24.44
N ARG A 103 3.99 -10.02 24.47
CA ARG A 103 4.95 -10.58 23.53
C ARG A 103 5.02 -12.09 23.70
N ILE A 104 5.15 -12.80 22.59
CA ILE A 104 5.43 -14.23 22.62
C ILE A 104 6.84 -14.44 23.18
N ALA A 105 6.96 -15.22 24.24
CA ALA A 105 8.24 -15.58 24.85
C ALA A 105 8.81 -16.88 24.25
N ARG A 106 7.95 -17.89 24.07
CA ARG A 106 8.29 -19.17 23.44
C ARG A 106 7.04 -19.92 23.00
N ILE A 107 7.24 -20.96 22.21
CA ILE A 107 6.22 -21.94 21.84
C ILE A 107 6.52 -23.24 22.60
N GLU A 108 5.48 -23.88 23.10
CA GLU A 108 5.50 -25.18 23.77
C GLU A 108 4.55 -26.14 23.04
N ASP A 109 4.66 -27.44 23.29
CA ASP A 109 3.86 -28.47 22.60
C ASP A 109 2.34 -28.23 22.67
N LYS A 110 1.86 -27.59 23.75
CA LYS A 110 0.44 -27.29 23.97
C LYS A 110 -0.01 -25.92 23.48
N GLY A 111 0.92 -25.03 23.11
CA GLY A 111 0.56 -23.69 22.65
C GLY A 111 1.65 -22.62 22.85
N ILE A 112 1.21 -21.40 23.14
CA ILE A 112 2.08 -20.22 23.16
C ILE A 112 2.24 -19.71 24.58
N VAL A 113 3.49 -19.49 25.01
CA VAL A 113 3.75 -18.79 26.28
C VAL A 113 4.10 -17.34 26.00
N THR A 114 3.31 -16.44 26.59
CA THR A 114 3.55 -14.99 26.55
C THR A 114 4.54 -14.55 27.63
N ALA A 115 5.04 -13.32 27.52
CA ALA A 115 6.07 -12.77 28.39
C ALA A 115 5.66 -12.63 29.87
N ASP A 116 4.36 -12.59 30.15
CA ASP A 116 3.78 -12.66 31.50
C ASP A 116 3.80 -14.08 32.11
N GLY A 117 4.29 -15.08 31.35
CA GLY A 117 4.38 -16.48 31.76
C GLY A 117 3.10 -17.28 31.53
N LYS A 118 2.05 -16.69 30.95
CA LYS A 118 0.78 -17.37 30.69
C LYS A 118 0.90 -18.29 29.48
N LEU A 119 0.40 -19.53 29.63
CA LEU A 119 0.20 -20.46 28.52
C LEU A 119 -1.16 -20.21 27.87
N HIS A 120 -1.15 -20.04 26.55
CA HIS A 120 -2.32 -19.98 25.68
C HIS A 120 -2.37 -21.25 24.86
N GLU A 121 -3.23 -22.19 25.28
CA GLU A 121 -3.41 -23.47 24.58
C GLU A 121 -4.04 -23.24 23.20
N ILE A 122 -3.43 -23.81 22.18
CA ILE A 122 -3.89 -23.72 20.79
C ILE A 122 -3.63 -25.02 20.05
N ASP A 123 -4.54 -25.37 19.14
CA ASP A 123 -4.33 -26.49 18.22
C ASP A 123 -3.63 -26.05 16.92
N VAL A 124 -3.81 -24.78 16.52
CA VAL A 124 -3.34 -24.23 15.25
C VAL A 124 -2.75 -22.85 15.45
N LEU A 125 -1.55 -22.63 14.91
CA LEU A 125 -0.89 -21.33 14.84
C LEU A 125 -0.93 -20.78 13.40
N VAL A 126 -1.54 -19.61 13.22
CA VAL A 126 -1.56 -18.90 11.94
C VAL A 126 -0.63 -17.69 11.98
N CYS A 127 0.43 -17.71 11.18
CA CYS A 127 1.41 -16.62 11.10
C CYS A 127 1.02 -15.60 10.02
N ALA A 128 0.35 -14.51 10.41
CA ALA A 128 -0.03 -13.41 9.51
C ALA A 128 1.14 -12.40 9.30
N THR A 129 2.22 -12.83 8.63
CA THR A 129 3.53 -12.14 8.58
C THR A 129 3.60 -10.86 7.75
N GLY A 130 2.62 -10.58 6.89
CA GLY A 130 2.63 -9.41 6.00
C GLY A 130 3.54 -9.57 4.78
N PHE A 131 4.11 -8.46 4.29
CA PHE A 131 4.88 -8.40 3.04
C PHE A 131 6.30 -7.87 3.26
N HIS A 132 7.28 -8.41 2.53
CA HIS A 132 8.63 -7.87 2.45
C HIS A 132 8.72 -6.82 1.35
N THR A 133 8.92 -5.57 1.73
CA THR A 133 9.00 -4.42 0.81
C THR A 133 10.46 -4.10 0.54
N GLY A 134 11.07 -4.81 -0.42
CA GLY A 134 12.46 -4.61 -0.87
C GLY A 134 12.52 -3.86 -2.20
N ALA A 135 13.47 -2.94 -2.34
CA ALA A 135 13.63 -2.12 -3.54
C ALA A 135 14.30 -2.84 -4.72
N PRO A 136 15.46 -3.52 -4.57
CA PRO A 136 16.04 -4.25 -5.69
C PRO A 136 15.32 -5.59 -5.94
N PRO A 137 15.23 -6.06 -7.20
CA PRO A 137 14.72 -7.39 -7.50
C PRO A 137 15.53 -8.48 -6.78
N PRO A 138 14.97 -9.68 -6.57
CA PRO A 138 15.64 -10.77 -5.85
C PRO A 138 16.76 -11.44 -6.66
N PHE A 139 17.19 -10.83 -7.76
CA PHE A 139 18.24 -11.33 -8.66
C PHE A 139 19.25 -10.20 -8.98
N PRO A 140 20.52 -10.52 -9.25
CA PRO A 140 21.54 -9.53 -9.59
C PRO A 140 21.17 -8.76 -10.86
N VAL A 141 21.41 -7.45 -10.84
CA VAL A 141 21.25 -6.56 -11.98
C VAL A 141 22.43 -5.62 -11.99
N THR A 142 23.27 -5.75 -13.02
CA THR A 142 24.50 -4.96 -13.16
C THR A 142 24.31 -3.90 -14.23
N GLY A 143 24.63 -2.65 -13.89
CA GLY A 143 24.58 -1.51 -14.78
C GLY A 143 25.91 -1.24 -15.49
N ILE A 144 26.05 0.00 -15.96
CA ILE A 144 27.30 0.52 -16.53
C ILE A 144 28.42 0.45 -15.48
N ASP A 145 29.65 0.21 -15.92
CA ASP A 145 30.86 0.13 -15.09
C ASP A 145 30.82 -0.96 -14.00
N GLY A 146 29.94 -1.95 -14.13
CA GLY A 146 29.85 -3.07 -13.19
C GLY A 146 29.11 -2.75 -11.89
N VAL A 147 28.39 -1.62 -11.82
CA VAL A 147 27.65 -1.22 -10.61
C VAL A 147 26.40 -2.08 -10.44
N GLU A 148 26.26 -2.75 -9.30
CA GLU A 148 25.06 -3.52 -8.97
C GLU A 148 23.89 -2.61 -8.59
N LEU A 149 22.67 -2.95 -8.99
CA LEU A 149 21.44 -2.19 -8.65
C LEU A 149 21.20 -2.11 -7.15
N THR A 150 21.60 -3.15 -6.41
CA THR A 150 21.59 -3.16 -4.94
C THR A 150 22.50 -2.08 -4.35
N GLN A 151 23.67 -1.84 -4.96
CA GLN A 151 24.60 -0.78 -4.56
C GLN A 151 24.04 0.60 -4.97
N HIS A 152 23.51 0.73 -6.18
CA HIS A 152 22.87 1.97 -6.67
C HIS A 152 21.72 2.42 -5.76
N TRP A 153 20.96 1.48 -5.20
CA TRP A 153 19.81 1.74 -4.33
C TRP A 153 20.07 1.55 -2.84
N ASP A 154 21.34 1.41 -2.42
CA ASP A 154 21.72 1.19 -1.03
C ASP A 154 21.18 2.30 -0.11
N GLN A 155 21.35 3.56 -0.52
CA GLN A 155 20.89 4.71 0.25
C GLN A 155 19.41 5.04 0.01
N ARG A 156 18.97 5.03 -1.25
CA ARG A 156 17.59 5.31 -1.67
C ARG A 156 17.33 4.63 -3.00
N ALA A 157 16.19 3.97 -3.13
CA ALA A 157 15.73 3.51 -4.41
C ALA A 157 15.31 4.69 -5.27
N THR A 158 15.90 4.83 -6.45
CA THR A 158 15.70 5.96 -7.36
C THR A 158 15.22 5.48 -8.72
N SER A 159 14.31 6.25 -9.31
CA SER A 159 13.74 5.94 -10.61
C SER A 159 13.25 7.20 -11.30
N TYR A 160 13.02 7.11 -12.59
CA TYR A 160 12.23 8.07 -13.37
C TYR A 160 10.87 7.45 -13.69
N LEU A 161 9.79 8.15 -13.30
CA LEU A 161 8.40 7.72 -13.51
C LEU A 161 8.11 6.28 -13.04
N SER A 162 8.85 5.84 -12.03
CA SER A 162 8.75 4.49 -11.45
C SER A 162 8.97 3.33 -12.43
N LEU A 163 9.59 3.60 -13.61
CA LEU A 163 9.73 2.62 -14.70
C LEU A 163 11.15 2.37 -15.20
N ALA A 164 12.12 3.23 -14.86
CA ALA A 164 13.54 3.05 -15.21
C ALA A 164 14.43 3.80 -14.21
N THR A 165 15.73 3.54 -14.20
CA THR A 165 16.72 4.30 -13.41
C THR A 165 18.00 4.55 -14.22
N ASP A 166 18.78 5.55 -13.83
CA ASP A 166 19.99 5.95 -14.54
C ASP A 166 21.13 4.96 -14.29
N GLY A 167 22.03 4.80 -15.26
CA GLY A 167 23.14 3.84 -15.18
C GLY A 167 22.78 2.38 -15.54
N PHE A 168 21.50 2.09 -15.81
CA PHE A 168 21.02 0.74 -16.17
C PHE A 168 20.35 0.76 -17.56
N PRO A 169 21.12 0.60 -18.65
CA PRO A 169 20.59 0.63 -20.01
C PRO A 169 19.61 -0.51 -20.27
N ASN A 170 18.53 -0.21 -20.99
CA ASN A 170 17.47 -1.15 -21.37
C ASN A 170 16.76 -1.83 -20.17
N LEU A 171 16.99 -1.37 -18.94
CA LEU A 171 16.25 -1.79 -17.76
C LEU A 171 14.92 -1.01 -17.70
N PHE A 172 13.82 -1.73 -17.85
CA PHE A 172 12.47 -1.22 -17.61
C PHE A 172 11.81 -2.04 -16.50
N MET A 173 11.04 -1.36 -15.66
CA MET A 173 10.41 -1.92 -14.48
C MET A 173 8.92 -1.64 -14.48
N MET A 174 8.17 -2.63 -14.01
CA MET A 174 6.78 -2.45 -13.61
C MET A 174 6.76 -2.33 -12.09
N LEU A 175 6.03 -1.35 -11.57
CA LEU A 175 5.96 -1.12 -10.13
C LEU A 175 7.33 -0.85 -9.47
N GLY A 176 8.18 -0.06 -10.14
CA GLY A 176 9.46 0.36 -9.58
C GLY A 176 9.29 1.39 -8.44
N PRO A 177 10.40 1.92 -7.90
CA PRO A 177 10.34 2.87 -6.80
C PRO A 177 9.38 4.05 -7.06
N ASN A 178 8.63 4.47 -6.06
CA ASN A 178 7.58 5.49 -6.07
C ASN A 178 6.35 5.11 -6.92
N SER A 179 6.10 3.83 -7.18
CA SER A 179 4.87 3.37 -7.86
C SER A 179 3.74 3.01 -6.90
N ALA A 180 4.00 2.87 -5.59
CA ALA A 180 2.98 2.40 -4.66
C ALA A 180 1.85 3.42 -4.55
N ILE A 181 0.62 3.01 -4.89
CA ILE A 181 -0.54 3.90 -4.88
C ILE A 181 -1.22 3.92 -3.51
N GLY A 182 -1.54 5.13 -3.04
CA GLY A 182 -2.40 5.35 -1.88
C GLY A 182 -3.87 5.56 -2.22
N SER A 183 -4.18 5.86 -3.48
CA SER A 183 -5.53 6.06 -4.03
C SER A 183 -5.53 5.76 -5.54
N GLY A 184 -6.71 5.45 -6.11
CA GLY A 184 -6.88 5.18 -7.53
C GLY A 184 -6.60 3.73 -7.95
N SER A 185 -6.46 3.51 -9.26
CA SER A 185 -6.34 2.18 -9.87
C SER A 185 -4.89 1.76 -10.12
N LEU A 186 -4.47 0.68 -9.46
CA LEU A 186 -3.14 0.08 -9.69
C LEU A 186 -3.03 -0.48 -11.10
N THR A 187 -4.10 -1.11 -11.58
CA THR A 187 -4.17 -1.71 -12.92
C THR A 187 -3.95 -0.67 -14.00
N MET A 188 -4.63 0.48 -13.90
CA MET A 188 -4.47 1.57 -14.88
C MET A 188 -3.02 2.09 -14.94
N MET A 189 -2.35 2.20 -13.79
CA MET A 189 -0.95 2.60 -13.75
C MET A 189 -0.02 1.54 -14.37
N ILE A 190 -0.26 0.25 -14.11
CA ILE A 190 0.46 -0.87 -14.74
C ILE A 190 0.25 -0.84 -16.26
N GLU A 191 -0.97 -0.69 -16.74
CA GLU A 191 -1.27 -0.63 -18.18
C GLU A 191 -0.59 0.57 -18.84
N SER A 192 -0.67 1.75 -18.21
CA SER A 192 -0.05 2.98 -18.71
C SER A 192 1.47 2.89 -18.80
N VAL A 193 2.11 2.35 -17.75
CA VAL A 193 3.57 2.13 -17.74
C VAL A 193 3.97 1.07 -18.76
N GLY A 194 3.21 -0.02 -18.85
CA GLY A 194 3.43 -1.10 -19.82
C GLY A 194 3.38 -0.59 -21.26
N ASP A 195 2.35 0.19 -21.61
CA ASP A 195 2.22 0.83 -22.92
C ASP A 195 3.40 1.75 -23.25
N TYR A 196 3.90 2.50 -22.25
CA TYR A 196 5.06 3.35 -22.42
C TYR A 196 6.34 2.55 -22.66
N VAL A 197 6.57 1.49 -21.88
CA VAL A 197 7.72 0.58 -22.04
C VAL A 197 7.69 -0.08 -23.42
N ILE A 198 6.53 -0.51 -23.90
CA ILE A 198 6.38 -1.07 -25.26
C ILE A 198 6.72 -0.04 -26.34
N LYS A 199 6.37 1.24 -26.17
CA LYS A 199 6.78 2.31 -27.08
C LYS A 199 8.30 2.48 -27.09
N CYS A 200 8.95 2.46 -25.93
CA CYS A 200 10.42 2.50 -25.81
C CYS A 200 11.08 1.32 -26.55
N ILE A 201 10.61 0.09 -26.29
CA ILE A 201 11.14 -1.12 -26.94
C ILE A 201 10.98 -1.05 -28.46
N ARG A 202 9.81 -0.68 -28.96
CA ARG A 202 9.56 -0.51 -30.40
C ARG A 202 10.48 0.53 -31.03
N LYS A 203 10.73 1.64 -30.33
CA LYS A 203 11.66 2.68 -30.78
C LYS A 203 13.09 2.14 -30.89
N ILE A 204 13.56 1.42 -29.86
CA ILE A 204 14.89 0.80 -29.85
C ILE A 204 15.06 -0.13 -31.06
N GLN A 205 14.07 -1.01 -31.28
CA GLN A 205 14.11 -2.01 -32.35
C GLN A 205 14.02 -1.43 -33.77
N LYS A 206 13.37 -0.28 -33.96
CA LYS A 206 13.07 0.25 -35.30
C LYS A 206 13.99 1.38 -35.76
N GLU A 207 14.70 2.04 -34.85
CA GLU A 207 15.44 3.26 -35.15
C GLU A 207 16.97 3.12 -35.00
N ASN A 208 17.49 1.89 -35.07
CA ASN A 208 18.92 1.59 -34.95
C ASN A 208 19.55 2.17 -33.66
N ILE A 209 18.83 2.06 -32.55
CA ILE A 209 19.29 2.51 -31.23
C ILE A 209 19.85 1.29 -30.50
N TYR A 210 21.12 1.35 -30.10
CA TYR A 210 21.77 0.27 -29.36
C TYR A 210 21.23 0.14 -27.92
N SER A 211 21.03 1.26 -27.24
CA SER A 211 20.59 1.28 -25.85
C SER A 211 19.83 2.54 -25.49
N MET A 212 18.88 2.42 -24.56
CA MET A 212 18.17 3.52 -23.95
C MET A 212 18.45 3.54 -22.45
N VAL A 213 18.85 4.69 -21.91
CA VAL A 213 19.07 4.90 -20.49
C VAL A 213 18.53 6.27 -20.11
N VAL A 214 17.87 6.37 -18.94
CA VAL A 214 17.39 7.66 -18.47
C VAL A 214 18.57 8.52 -17.99
N LYS A 215 18.48 9.82 -18.24
CA LYS A 215 19.47 10.78 -17.75
C LYS A 215 19.35 10.92 -16.24
N SER A 216 20.46 10.91 -15.50
CA SER A 216 20.49 11.10 -14.05
C SER A 216 19.77 12.38 -13.60
N SER A 217 19.83 13.45 -14.40
CA SER A 217 19.08 14.68 -14.12
C SER A 217 17.57 14.50 -14.13
N ARG A 218 17.02 13.61 -14.97
CA ARG A 218 15.58 13.33 -15.00
C ARG A 218 15.14 12.46 -13.82
N VAL A 219 16.00 11.56 -13.37
CA VAL A 219 15.78 10.82 -12.11
C VAL A 219 15.74 11.80 -10.94
N ALA A 220 16.71 12.72 -10.85
CA ALA A 220 16.75 13.76 -9.82
C ALA A 220 15.51 14.67 -9.84
N ASP A 221 15.08 15.11 -11.02
CA ASP A 221 13.87 15.94 -11.19
C ASP A 221 12.62 15.23 -10.66
N PHE A 222 12.44 13.94 -11.00
CA PHE A 222 11.30 13.16 -10.53
C PHE A 222 11.32 12.95 -9.00
N LEU A 223 12.48 12.67 -8.42
CA LEU A 223 12.61 12.56 -6.97
C LEU A 223 12.30 13.88 -6.26
N ALA A 224 12.79 14.99 -6.79
CA ALA A 224 12.48 16.32 -6.24
C ALA A 224 10.97 16.62 -6.31
N TYR A 225 10.32 16.23 -7.40
CA TYR A 225 8.86 16.32 -7.53
C TYR A 225 8.14 15.47 -6.48
N SER A 226 8.49 14.19 -6.35
CA SER A 226 7.91 13.28 -5.35
C SER A 226 8.10 13.82 -3.93
N ASP A 227 9.31 14.24 -3.59
CA ASP A 227 9.63 14.79 -2.26
C ASP A 227 8.84 16.08 -1.99
N ALA A 228 8.64 16.94 -2.98
CA ALA A 228 7.83 18.14 -2.83
C ALA A 228 6.34 17.82 -2.65
N TYR A 229 5.82 16.89 -3.45
CA TYR A 229 4.42 16.46 -3.43
C TYR A 229 4.05 15.86 -2.06
N PHE A 230 4.86 14.92 -1.56
CA PHE A 230 4.51 14.15 -0.38
C PHE A 230 4.61 14.91 0.95
N LYS A 231 5.34 16.04 1.02
CA LYS A 231 5.50 16.87 2.23
C LYS A 231 4.18 17.14 2.97
N ASN A 232 3.11 17.41 2.21
CA ASN A 232 1.81 17.79 2.76
C ASN A 232 0.80 16.63 2.80
N THR A 233 1.28 15.39 2.71
CA THR A 233 0.43 14.20 2.71
C THR A 233 0.51 13.44 4.04
N VAL A 234 -0.52 12.67 4.35
CA VAL A 234 -0.57 11.77 5.52
C VAL A 234 0.50 10.68 5.47
N PHE A 235 1.05 10.38 4.28
CA PHE A 235 2.15 9.42 4.12
C PHE A 235 3.43 9.82 4.86
N MET A 236 3.54 11.09 5.27
CA MET A 236 4.64 11.62 6.06
C MET A 236 4.38 11.60 7.58
N ASP A 237 3.24 11.11 8.07
CA ASP A 237 2.96 10.97 9.50
C ASP A 237 3.87 9.94 10.17
N GLU A 238 3.89 9.87 11.51
CA GLU A 238 4.69 8.89 12.26
C GLU A 238 4.07 7.48 12.24
N CYS A 239 4.05 6.85 11.05
CA CYS A 239 3.58 5.48 10.87
C CYS A 239 4.64 4.61 10.19
N LYS A 240 4.88 3.40 10.70
CA LYS A 240 5.71 2.42 9.95
C LYS A 240 4.95 2.01 8.69
N SER A 241 5.35 2.46 7.52
CA SER A 241 4.59 2.25 6.28
C SER A 241 5.49 1.69 5.20
N TRP A 242 4.94 0.79 4.36
CA TRP A 242 5.67 0.28 3.21
C TRP A 242 5.97 1.35 2.16
N TYR A 243 5.29 2.52 2.23
CA TYR A 243 5.63 3.66 1.40
C TYR A 243 7.01 4.26 1.74
N ARG A 244 7.70 3.81 2.81
CA ARG A 244 8.96 4.41 3.28
C ARG A 244 10.02 3.36 3.62
N LYS A 245 11.30 3.73 3.49
CA LYS A 245 12.44 2.90 3.88
C LYS A 245 12.86 3.23 5.32
N GLY A 246 12.74 2.26 6.22
CA GLY A 246 13.22 2.36 7.61
C GLY A 246 12.29 3.11 8.58
N ASP A 247 12.70 3.18 9.85
CA ASP A 247 11.94 3.76 10.96
C ASP A 247 12.19 5.28 11.15
N ILE A 248 12.98 5.93 10.28
CA ILE A 248 13.38 7.34 10.44
C ILE A 248 12.41 8.26 9.68
N VAL A 249 11.80 9.21 10.40
CA VAL A 249 10.81 10.20 9.91
C VAL A 249 11.34 11.13 8.81
N GLN A 250 12.64 11.07 8.47
CA GLN A 250 13.21 11.90 7.40
C GLN A 250 13.05 11.29 6.00
N THR A 251 12.08 11.86 5.27
CA THR A 251 12.13 12.26 3.85
C THR A 251 11.92 11.26 2.70
N ARG A 252 11.89 9.94 2.88
CA ARG A 252 12.01 9.07 1.68
C ARG A 252 10.84 8.12 1.49
N ILE A 253 9.95 8.52 0.58
CA ILE A 253 9.01 7.61 -0.04
C ILE A 253 9.73 6.73 -1.05
N VAL A 254 9.39 5.44 -1.01
CA VAL A 254 10.01 4.34 -1.76
C VAL A 254 9.10 3.88 -2.86
#